data_AF-A0A8K0CGG3-F1
#
_entry.id   AF-A0A8K0CGG3-F1
#
_cell.length_a   1.000
_cell.length_b   1.000
_cell.length_c   1.000
_cell.angle_alpha   90.00
_cell.angle_beta   90.00
_cell.angle_gamma   90.00
#
_symmetry.space_group_name_H-M   'P 1'
#
loop_
_entity.id
_entity.type
_entity.pdbx_description
1 polymer ?
#
loop_
_entity_poly.entity_id
_entity_poly.type
_entity_poly.pdbx_seq_one_letter_code
_entity_poly.pdbx_strand_id
1 'polypeptide(L)'
;MIANRVRFGKVLSKLEQKPFLPDPNRGGEAETKIINECVWVTNTQTYVYWILVGLTVGVTILISFIKKLINNDYRDFPYGPFTILNITSNFNYEVCWVYQAFGMSAFTAAFVSTDLLIVAVLAHISYQFKVLQNFLKQMVEISYKHMIEDGGMDNSKTDMDTSTIPWKYLRETLKTAVGYHQAILDIASEMETVFSKLLLVAFLDTIIMICVSIYHASKILRTSYSAFMVLRNNNSKSM
;
A
#
# COMPACT_ATOMS: atom_id res chain seq x y z
N MET A 1 -1.94 -0.25 -17.42
CA MET A 1 -1.14 -1.20 -16.63
C MET A 1 -0.22 -2.10 -17.50
N ILE A 2 -0.69 -2.65 -18.62
CA ILE A 2 0.10 -3.56 -19.49
C ILE A 2 1.37 -2.91 -20.09
N ALA A 3 1.31 -1.63 -20.48
CA ALA A 3 2.43 -0.95 -21.14
C ALA A 3 3.68 -0.76 -20.23
N ASN A 4 3.51 -0.71 -18.91
CA ASN A 4 4.61 -0.52 -17.94
C ASN A 4 5.03 -1.80 -17.22
N ARG A 5 4.37 -2.94 -17.47
CA ARG A 5 4.69 -4.26 -16.89
C ARG A 5 6.18 -4.60 -17.01
N VAL A 6 6.76 -4.36 -18.18
CA VAL A 6 8.17 -4.73 -18.45
C VAL A 6 9.13 -3.85 -17.66
N ARG A 7 8.84 -2.55 -17.54
CA ARG A 7 9.63 -1.63 -16.71
C ARG A 7 9.50 -1.99 -15.24
N PHE A 8 8.29 -2.29 -14.79
CA PHE A 8 8.00 -2.72 -13.43
C PHE A 8 8.76 -4.00 -13.07
N GLY A 9 8.70 -5.03 -13.92
CA GLY A 9 9.42 -6.28 -13.70
C GLY A 9 10.94 -6.09 -13.65
N LYS A 10 11.49 -5.18 -14.47
CA LYS A 10 12.92 -4.83 -14.41
C LYS A 10 13.30 -4.18 -13.07
N VAL A 11 12.51 -3.22 -12.60
CA VAL A 11 12.73 -2.58 -11.30
C VAL A 11 12.63 -3.57 -10.15
N LEU A 12 11.63 -4.46 -10.17
CA LEU A 12 11.47 -5.50 -9.16
C LEU A 12 12.66 -6.47 -9.15
N SER A 13 13.14 -6.87 -10.34
CA SER A 13 14.32 -7.73 -10.45
C SER A 13 15.62 -7.06 -9.99
N LYS A 14 15.73 -5.72 -10.10
CA LYS A 14 16.86 -4.97 -9.55
C LYS A 14 16.83 -4.93 -8.01
N LEU A 15 15.64 -4.91 -7.41
CA LEU A 15 15.47 -4.97 -5.95
C LEU A 15 15.87 -6.32 -5.35
N GLU A 16 15.82 -7.39 -6.14
CA GLU A 16 16.23 -8.74 -5.74
C GLU A 16 17.74 -9.00 -5.94
N GLN A 17 18.51 -8.02 -6.43
CA GLN A 17 19.93 -8.15 -6.71
C GLN A 17 20.80 -7.38 -5.68
N LYS A 18 22.07 -7.78 -5.54
CA LYS A 18 23.06 -6.98 -4.79
C LYS A 18 23.14 -5.58 -5.42
N PRO A 19 23.18 -4.48 -4.64
CA PRO A 19 23.48 -4.39 -3.20
C PRO A 19 22.24 -4.37 -2.26
N PHE A 20 21.05 -4.75 -2.72
CA PHE A 20 19.80 -4.64 -1.94
C PHE A 20 19.43 -5.90 -1.15
N LEU A 21 20.13 -7.00 -1.40
CA LEU A 21 20.04 -8.21 -0.59
C LEU A 21 20.66 -7.98 0.80
N PRO A 22 20.13 -8.61 1.86
CA PRO A 22 20.73 -8.56 3.19
C PRO A 22 22.18 -9.02 3.13
N ASP A 23 23.08 -8.13 3.53
CA ASP A 23 24.50 -8.43 3.61
C ASP A 23 24.94 -8.48 5.09
N PRO A 24 25.33 -9.67 5.62
CA PRO A 24 25.79 -9.79 7.00
C PRO A 24 27.04 -8.94 7.28
N ASN A 25 27.83 -8.59 6.26
CA ASN A 25 29.02 -7.75 6.40
C ASN A 25 28.70 -6.25 6.42
N ARG A 26 27.47 -5.84 6.08
CA ARG A 26 27.07 -4.43 6.03
C ARG A 26 26.34 -3.98 7.30
N GLY A 27 25.34 -4.72 7.73
CA GLY A 27 24.49 -4.31 8.86
C GLY A 27 24.12 -5.44 9.83
N GLY A 28 24.61 -6.66 9.59
CA GLY A 28 24.45 -7.81 10.48
C GLY A 28 23.01 -8.04 10.96
N GLU A 29 22.86 -8.32 12.25
CA GLU A 29 21.57 -8.61 12.90
C GLU A 29 20.59 -7.41 12.85
N ALA A 30 21.12 -6.18 12.88
CA ALA A 30 20.30 -4.97 12.80
C ALA A 30 19.61 -4.82 11.43
N GLU A 31 20.30 -5.14 10.33
CA GLU A 31 19.70 -5.12 8.99
C GLU A 31 18.58 -6.15 8.87
N THR A 32 18.79 -7.35 9.40
CA THR A 32 17.79 -8.43 9.41
C THR A 32 16.54 -8.05 10.23
N LYS A 33 16.73 -7.40 11.38
CA LYS A 33 15.62 -6.90 12.19
C LYS A 33 14.78 -5.87 11.43
N ILE A 34 15.42 -4.91 10.75
CA ILE A 34 14.71 -3.89 9.97
C ILE A 34 13.94 -4.56 8.80
N ILE A 35 14.48 -5.63 8.16
CA ILE A 35 13.77 -6.38 7.11
C ILE A 35 12.51 -7.01 7.69
N ASN A 36 12.66 -7.73 8.79
CA ASN A 36 11.54 -8.43 9.42
C ASN A 36 10.45 -7.46 9.86
N GLU A 37 10.82 -6.30 10.41
CA GLU A 37 9.86 -5.24 10.74
C GLU A 37 9.14 -4.73 9.49
N CYS A 38 9.85 -4.48 8.38
CA CYS A 38 9.24 -4.04 7.13
C CYS A 38 8.26 -5.07 6.58
N VAL A 39 8.68 -6.34 6.49
CA VAL A 39 7.84 -7.46 6.03
C VAL A 39 6.62 -7.61 6.92
N TRP A 40 6.79 -7.50 8.24
CA TRP A 40 5.69 -7.60 9.19
C TRP A 40 4.67 -6.46 9.01
N VAL A 41 5.13 -5.21 8.86
CA VAL A 41 4.23 -4.06 8.63
C VAL A 41 3.50 -4.21 7.30
N THR A 42 4.19 -4.53 6.20
CA THR A 42 3.59 -4.68 4.87
C THR A 42 2.61 -5.85 4.82
N ASN A 43 2.93 -6.98 5.45
CA ASN A 43 2.01 -8.11 5.54
C ASN A 43 0.80 -7.77 6.39
N THR A 44 0.99 -7.14 7.54
CA THR A 44 -0.12 -6.72 8.42
C THR A 44 -1.06 -5.77 7.68
N GLN A 45 -0.54 -4.77 6.98
CA GLN A 45 -1.33 -3.88 6.13
C GLN A 45 -2.12 -4.67 5.08
N THR A 46 -1.46 -5.57 4.35
CA THR A 46 -2.10 -6.41 3.33
C THR A 46 -3.27 -7.20 3.92
N TYR A 47 -3.10 -7.86 5.06
CA TYR A 47 -4.17 -8.58 5.74
C TYR A 47 -5.32 -7.66 6.16
N VAL A 48 -5.02 -6.52 6.76
CA VAL A 48 -6.05 -5.55 7.19
C VAL A 48 -6.87 -5.06 6.00
N TYR A 49 -6.23 -4.69 4.88
CA TYR A 49 -6.93 -4.24 3.68
C TYR A 49 -7.82 -5.35 3.09
N TRP A 50 -7.33 -6.59 3.01
CA TRP A 50 -8.14 -7.71 2.49
C TRP A 50 -9.32 -8.05 3.40
N ILE A 51 -9.16 -7.98 4.73
CA ILE A 51 -10.26 -8.17 5.67
C ILE A 51 -11.33 -7.08 5.49
N LEU A 52 -10.92 -5.81 5.34
CA LEU A 52 -11.85 -4.70 5.10
C LEU A 52 -12.60 -4.86 3.77
N VAL A 53 -11.92 -5.29 2.70
CA VAL A 53 -12.57 -5.60 1.41
C VAL A 53 -13.57 -6.75 1.57
N GLY A 54 -13.17 -7.83 2.21
CA GLY A 54 -14.06 -8.97 2.46
C GLY A 54 -15.29 -8.58 3.27
N LEU A 55 -15.12 -7.75 4.29
CA LEU A 55 -16.22 -7.27 5.13
C LEU A 55 -17.17 -6.35 4.36
N THR A 56 -16.66 -5.41 3.55
CA THR A 56 -17.50 -4.50 2.76
C THR A 56 -18.31 -5.22 1.68
N VAL A 57 -17.69 -6.15 0.96
CA VAL A 57 -18.38 -6.98 -0.04
C VAL A 57 -19.40 -7.90 0.65
N GLY A 58 -19.00 -8.56 1.74
CA GLY A 58 -19.87 -9.45 2.51
C GLY A 58 -21.11 -8.75 3.08
N VAL A 59 -20.94 -7.57 3.69
CA VAL A 59 -22.04 -6.75 4.21
C VAL A 59 -22.99 -6.33 3.07
N THR A 60 -22.47 -5.96 1.91
CA THR A 60 -23.30 -5.56 0.76
C THR A 60 -24.15 -6.71 0.24
N ILE A 61 -23.57 -7.92 0.15
CA ILE A 61 -24.27 -9.15 -0.23
C ILE A 61 -25.37 -9.48 0.80
N LEU A 62 -25.07 -9.40 2.10
CA LEU A 62 -26.04 -9.67 3.17
C LEU A 62 -27.21 -8.69 3.13
N ILE A 63 -26.95 -7.38 2.99
CA ILE A 63 -28.00 -6.36 2.89
C ILE A 63 -28.89 -6.62 1.67
N SER A 64 -28.29 -7.00 0.54
CA SER A 64 -29.04 -7.36 -0.68
C SER A 64 -29.96 -8.56 -0.45
N PHE A 65 -29.45 -9.58 0.23
CA PHE A 65 -30.20 -10.79 0.53
C PHE A 65 -31.37 -10.53 1.50
N ILE A 66 -31.15 -9.74 2.55
CA ILE A 66 -32.20 -9.32 3.49
C ILE A 66 -33.28 -8.51 2.77
N LYS A 67 -32.91 -7.58 1.89
CA LYS A 67 -33.87 -6.80 1.09
C LYS A 67 -34.72 -7.69 0.18
N LYS A 68 -34.11 -8.70 -0.47
CA LYS A 68 -34.82 -9.70 -1.28
C LYS A 68 -35.85 -10.46 -0.43
N LEU A 69 -35.47 -10.89 0.78
CA LEU A 69 -36.34 -11.61 1.71
C LEU A 69 -37.53 -10.78 2.21
N ILE A 70 -37.31 -9.50 2.52
CA ILE A 70 -38.34 -8.64 3.15
C ILE A 70 -39.31 -8.05 2.12
N ASN A 71 -38.80 -7.45 1.04
CA ASN A 71 -39.64 -6.66 0.14
C ASN A 71 -40.15 -7.44 -1.08
N ASN A 72 -39.61 -8.63 -1.37
CA ASN A 72 -39.92 -9.41 -2.58
C ASN A 72 -39.87 -8.56 -3.87
N ASP A 73 -39.10 -7.47 -3.85
CA ASP A 73 -39.07 -6.44 -4.88
C ASP A 73 -37.81 -6.64 -5.71
N TYR A 74 -38.01 -7.06 -6.97
CA TYR A 74 -36.95 -7.47 -7.90
C TYR A 74 -36.32 -6.28 -8.63
N ARG A 75 -36.63 -5.05 -8.23
CA ARG A 75 -36.24 -3.84 -8.96
C ARG A 75 -34.99 -3.14 -8.44
N ASP A 76 -34.60 -3.38 -7.19
CA ASP A 76 -33.43 -2.74 -6.58
C ASP A 76 -32.21 -3.66 -6.58
N PHE A 77 -31.23 -3.31 -7.43
CA PHE A 77 -29.90 -3.89 -7.40
C PHE A 77 -29.00 -3.14 -6.42
N PRO A 78 -28.09 -3.83 -5.70
CA PRO A 78 -27.19 -3.20 -4.72
C PRO A 78 -26.25 -2.15 -5.33
N TYR A 79 -25.91 -2.30 -6.61
CA TYR A 79 -24.94 -1.43 -7.29
C TYR A 79 -25.55 -0.61 -8.44
N GLY A 80 -26.89 -0.55 -8.52
CA GLY A 80 -27.63 0.23 -9.51
C GLY A 80 -28.28 -0.58 -10.64
N PRO A 81 -29.23 0.02 -11.38
CA PRO A 81 -30.04 -0.68 -12.36
C PRO A 81 -29.20 -1.13 -13.58
N PHE A 82 -29.22 -2.44 -13.88
CA PHE A 82 -28.61 -2.99 -15.10
C PHE A 82 -29.69 -3.12 -16.18
N THR A 83 -29.65 -2.22 -17.18
CA THR A 83 -30.74 -2.02 -18.15
C THR A 83 -30.76 -3.00 -19.33
N ILE A 84 -29.80 -3.93 -19.41
CA ILE A 84 -29.53 -4.72 -20.63
C ILE A 84 -30.42 -5.97 -20.72
N LEU A 85 -30.95 -6.47 -19.60
CA LEU A 85 -31.79 -7.66 -19.55
C LEU A 85 -33.16 -7.33 -18.95
N ASN A 86 -34.21 -7.95 -19.46
CA ASN A 86 -35.57 -7.77 -18.93
C ASN A 86 -35.65 -8.44 -17.54
N ILE A 87 -35.64 -7.61 -16.49
CA ILE A 87 -35.50 -8.00 -15.06
C ILE A 87 -36.79 -8.63 -14.50
N THR A 88 -37.84 -8.70 -15.32
CA THR A 88 -39.18 -9.16 -14.91
C THR A 88 -39.23 -10.66 -14.56
N SER A 89 -38.19 -11.44 -14.87
CA SER A 89 -38.08 -12.88 -14.54
C SER A 89 -37.06 -13.14 -13.44
N ASN A 90 -37.43 -13.95 -12.44
CA ASN A 90 -36.62 -14.31 -11.26
C ASN A 90 -35.22 -14.85 -11.64
N PHE A 91 -35.12 -15.65 -12.71
CA PHE A 91 -33.85 -16.22 -13.17
C PHE A 91 -32.87 -15.16 -13.72
N ASN A 92 -33.38 -14.20 -14.51
CA ASN A 92 -32.55 -13.14 -15.08
C ASN A 92 -32.02 -12.19 -13.99
N TYR A 93 -32.82 -11.95 -12.95
CA TYR A 93 -32.40 -11.14 -11.80
C TYR A 93 -31.21 -11.78 -11.06
N GLU A 94 -31.26 -13.08 -10.78
CA GLU A 94 -30.19 -13.79 -10.08
C GLU A 94 -28.88 -13.79 -10.87
N VAL A 95 -28.94 -13.99 -12.19
CA VAL A 95 -27.76 -13.92 -13.08
C VAL A 95 -27.17 -12.51 -13.10
N CYS A 96 -27.99 -11.46 -13.24
CA CYS A 96 -27.54 -10.07 -13.17
C CYS A 96 -26.88 -9.75 -11.83
N TRP A 97 -27.45 -10.23 -10.72
CA TRP A 97 -26.93 -10.00 -9.38
C TRP A 97 -25.56 -10.65 -9.17
N VAL A 98 -25.38 -11.92 -9.58
CA VAL A 98 -24.08 -12.61 -9.52
C VAL A 98 -23.05 -11.90 -10.40
N TYR A 99 -23.46 -11.48 -11.61
CA TYR A 99 -22.57 -10.74 -12.52
C TYR A 99 -22.10 -9.41 -11.92
N GLN A 100 -23.00 -8.63 -11.33
CA GLN A 100 -22.65 -7.38 -10.65
C GLN A 100 -21.74 -7.61 -9.44
N ALA A 101 -22.04 -8.60 -8.60
CA ALA A 101 -21.22 -8.93 -7.43
C ALA A 101 -19.80 -9.34 -7.85
N PHE A 102 -19.68 -10.16 -8.89
CA PHE A 102 -18.38 -10.58 -9.43
C PHE A 102 -17.62 -9.39 -10.04
N GLY A 103 -18.27 -8.59 -10.88
CA GLY A 103 -17.66 -7.43 -11.53
C GLY A 103 -17.15 -6.39 -10.53
N MET A 104 -17.96 -6.06 -9.52
CA MET A 104 -17.57 -5.14 -8.45
C MET A 104 -16.44 -5.71 -7.59
N SER A 105 -16.50 -6.99 -7.23
CA SER A 105 -15.43 -7.64 -6.47
C SER A 105 -14.10 -7.62 -7.23
N ALA A 106 -14.12 -7.92 -8.53
CA ALA A 106 -12.93 -7.88 -9.38
C ALA A 106 -12.37 -6.45 -9.51
N PHE A 107 -13.24 -5.45 -9.68
CA PHE A 107 -12.84 -4.05 -9.76
C PHE A 107 -12.21 -3.55 -8.45
N THR A 108 -12.86 -3.81 -7.31
CA THR A 108 -12.34 -3.46 -5.99
C THR A 108 -11.02 -4.17 -5.70
N ALA A 109 -10.90 -5.46 -6.04
CA ALA A 109 -9.66 -6.20 -5.88
C ALA A 109 -8.50 -5.58 -6.72
N ALA A 110 -8.76 -5.18 -7.97
CA ALA A 110 -7.77 -4.53 -8.81
C ALA A 110 -7.34 -3.15 -8.26
N PHE A 111 -8.29 -2.38 -7.74
CA PHE A 111 -8.03 -1.08 -7.12
C PHE A 111 -7.17 -1.22 -5.87
N VAL A 112 -7.60 -2.06 -4.91
CA VAL A 112 -6.86 -2.30 -3.66
C VAL A 112 -5.48 -2.90 -3.93
N SER A 113 -5.35 -3.79 -4.91
CA SER A 113 -4.05 -4.32 -5.31
C SER A 113 -3.10 -3.23 -5.80
N THR A 114 -3.62 -2.22 -6.51
CA THR A 114 -2.82 -1.09 -7.01
C THR A 114 -2.32 -0.22 -5.86
N ASP A 115 -3.20 0.08 -4.89
CA ASP A 115 -2.82 0.84 -3.69
C ASP A 115 -1.81 0.09 -2.83
N LEU A 116 -2.03 -1.21 -2.58
CA LEU A 116 -1.09 -2.05 -1.85
C LEU A 116 0.28 -2.12 -2.54
N LEU A 117 0.30 -2.17 -3.87
CA LEU A 117 1.54 -2.14 -4.65
C LEU A 117 2.32 -0.83 -4.43
N ILE A 118 1.63 0.31 -4.48
CA ILE A 118 2.22 1.63 -4.23
C ILE A 118 2.81 1.68 -2.82
N VAL A 119 2.03 1.27 -1.81
CA VAL A 119 2.47 1.28 -0.40
C VAL A 119 3.67 0.35 -0.20
N ALA A 120 3.64 -0.85 -0.76
CA ALA A 120 4.74 -1.81 -0.66
C ALA A 120 6.05 -1.24 -1.24
N VAL A 121 5.96 -0.57 -2.39
CA VAL A 121 7.12 0.05 -3.07
C VAL A 121 7.68 1.22 -2.25
N LEU A 122 6.82 2.11 -1.76
CA LEU A 122 7.23 3.20 -0.87
C LEU A 122 7.86 2.69 0.42
N ALA A 123 7.32 1.59 0.97
CA ALA A 123 7.88 0.92 2.14
C ALA A 123 9.26 0.33 1.83
N HIS A 124 9.44 -0.33 0.69
CA HIS A 124 10.74 -0.84 0.24
C HIS A 124 11.79 0.28 0.12
N ILE A 125 11.48 1.40 -0.55
CA ILE A 125 12.42 2.53 -0.67
C ILE A 125 12.76 3.09 0.73
N SER A 126 11.75 3.33 1.56
CA SER A 126 11.92 3.85 2.92
C SER A 126 12.78 2.93 3.78
N TYR A 127 12.59 1.62 3.62
CA TYR A 127 13.41 0.58 4.24
C TYR A 127 14.88 0.67 3.79
N GLN A 128 15.14 0.78 2.48
CA GLN A 128 16.52 0.88 1.98
C GLN A 128 17.25 2.12 2.53
N PHE A 129 16.55 3.24 2.73
CA PHE A 129 17.10 4.39 3.42
C PHE A 129 17.39 4.15 4.91
N LYS A 130 16.55 3.40 5.62
CA LYS A 130 16.82 3.02 7.02
C LYS A 130 18.06 2.13 7.14
N VAL A 131 18.24 1.19 6.21
CA VAL A 131 19.45 0.35 6.16
C VAL A 131 20.68 1.21 5.95
N LEU A 132 20.64 2.13 4.99
CA LEU A 132 21.73 3.08 4.77
C LEU A 132 22.01 3.91 6.03
N GLN A 133 20.98 4.42 6.71
CA GLN A 133 21.15 5.18 7.95
C GLN A 133 21.83 4.34 9.04
N ASN A 134 21.44 3.07 9.18
CA ASN A 134 22.07 2.17 10.12
C ASN A 134 23.54 1.89 9.75
N PHE A 135 23.81 1.68 8.46
CA PHE A 135 25.17 1.52 7.95
C PHE A 135 26.05 2.75 8.22
N LEU A 136 25.52 3.96 8.00
CA LEU A 136 26.24 5.20 8.30
C LEU A 136 26.55 5.34 9.80
N LYS A 137 25.62 4.94 10.68
CA LYS A 137 25.84 4.93 12.14
C LYS A 137 26.93 3.93 12.55
N GLN A 138 27.00 2.77 11.90
CA GLN A 138 27.97 1.72 12.20
C GLN A 138 29.27 1.83 11.40
N MET A 139 29.39 2.81 10.51
CA MET A 139 30.52 2.97 9.59
C MET A 139 31.89 2.97 10.30
N VAL A 140 31.97 3.62 11.46
CA VAL A 140 33.20 3.72 12.25
C VAL A 140 33.59 2.35 12.82
N GLU A 141 32.63 1.59 13.34
CA GLU A 141 32.85 0.25 13.89
C GLU A 141 33.25 -0.76 12.79
N ILE A 142 32.59 -0.69 11.62
CA ILE A 142 32.90 -1.54 10.46
C ILE A 142 34.32 -1.25 9.94
N SER A 143 34.68 0.02 9.86
CA SER A 143 36.03 0.43 9.43
C SER A 143 37.11 -0.03 10.42
N TYR A 144 36.79 -0.08 11.71
CA TYR A 144 37.67 -0.61 12.75
C TYR A 144 37.83 -2.15 12.65
N LYS A 145 36.75 -2.89 12.40
CA LYS A 145 36.81 -4.35 12.18
C LYS A 145 37.67 -4.73 10.97
N HIS A 146 37.49 -4.06 9.83
CA HIS A 146 38.34 -4.28 8.66
C HIS A 146 39.82 -4.04 8.93
N MET A 147 40.17 -3.05 9.77
CA MET A 147 41.56 -2.79 10.14
C MET A 147 42.18 -3.92 10.98
N ILE A 148 41.39 -4.55 11.87
CA ILE A 148 41.85 -5.70 12.68
C ILE A 148 42.03 -6.94 11.78
N GLU A 149 41.08 -7.19 10.88
CA GLU A 149 41.14 -8.34 9.95
C GLU A 149 42.31 -8.24 8.96
N ASP A 150 42.68 -7.03 8.52
CA ASP A 150 43.82 -6.79 7.62
C ASP A 150 45.19 -6.85 8.35
N GLY A 151 45.21 -7.28 9.62
CA GLY A 151 46.42 -7.54 10.41
C GLY A 151 47.07 -6.29 11.02
N GLY A 152 46.34 -5.18 11.13
CA GLY A 152 46.88 -3.87 11.52
C GLY A 152 47.15 -3.64 13.01
N MET A 153 46.60 -4.46 13.93
CA MET A 153 46.78 -4.28 15.38
C MET A 153 46.54 -5.58 16.18
N ASP A 154 47.32 -5.78 17.25
CA ASP A 154 47.19 -6.89 18.20
C ASP A 154 45.86 -6.82 18.99
N ASN A 155 45.22 -7.98 19.26
CA ASN A 155 43.87 -8.17 19.82
C ASN A 155 43.69 -7.66 21.28
N SER A 156 44.66 -6.93 21.82
CA SER A 156 44.81 -6.67 23.26
C SER A 156 44.21 -5.35 23.77
N LYS A 157 43.71 -4.44 22.92
CA LYS A 157 43.17 -3.14 23.37
C LYS A 157 41.68 -3.02 23.10
N THR A 158 40.91 -3.26 24.15
CA THR A 158 39.43 -3.23 24.23
C THR A 158 38.80 -1.83 24.28
N ASP A 159 39.58 -0.75 24.12
CA ASP A 159 39.05 0.61 24.07
C ASP A 159 38.99 1.12 22.63
N MET A 160 37.78 1.45 22.19
CA MET A 160 37.46 2.01 20.87
C MET A 160 37.96 3.46 20.78
N ASP A 161 39.27 3.65 20.62
CA ASP A 161 39.82 4.98 20.38
C ASP A 161 39.62 5.37 18.90
N THR A 162 38.54 6.13 18.66
CA THR A 162 38.13 6.64 17.33
C THR A 162 39.26 7.40 16.60
N SER A 163 40.26 7.89 17.33
CA SER A 163 41.40 8.64 16.79
C SER A 163 42.44 7.77 16.10
N THR A 164 42.41 6.44 16.27
CA THR A 164 43.43 5.52 15.74
C THR A 164 43.05 4.87 14.40
N ILE A 165 41.85 5.11 13.87
CA ILE A 165 41.40 4.51 12.61
C ILE A 165 42.07 5.22 11.42
N PRO A 166 42.87 4.53 10.58
CA PRO A 166 43.47 5.11 9.40
C PRO A 166 42.39 5.65 8.45
N TRP A 167 42.56 6.89 8.00
CA TRP A 167 41.66 7.55 7.03
C TRP A 167 41.44 6.71 5.75
N LYS A 168 42.37 5.81 5.42
CA LYS A 168 42.26 4.86 4.30
C LYS A 168 41.01 3.98 4.42
N TYR A 169 40.81 3.30 5.55
CA TYR A 169 39.68 2.39 5.75
C TYR A 169 38.36 3.15 5.85
N LEU A 170 38.35 4.28 6.56
CA LEU A 170 37.15 5.12 6.66
C LEU A 170 36.72 5.68 5.29
N ARG A 171 37.68 6.10 4.45
CA ARG A 171 37.41 6.57 3.09
C ARG A 171 36.82 5.47 2.21
N GLU A 172 37.31 4.23 2.32
CA GLU A 172 36.77 3.10 1.55
C GLU A 172 35.34 2.74 1.98
N THR A 173 35.07 2.71 3.29
CA THR A 173 33.70 2.47 3.81
C THR A 173 32.75 3.60 3.42
N LEU A 174 33.20 4.86 3.51
CA LEU A 174 32.42 6.02 3.07
C LEU A 174 32.13 5.99 1.57
N LYS A 175 33.11 5.63 0.75
CA LYS A 175 32.92 5.47 -0.71
C LYS A 175 31.85 4.41 -1.00
N THR A 176 31.86 3.31 -0.25
CA THR A 176 30.83 2.27 -0.34
C THR A 176 29.46 2.79 0.08
N ALA A 177 29.39 3.57 1.17
CA ALA A 177 28.14 4.19 1.63
C ALA A 177 27.54 5.15 0.59
N VAL A 178 28.37 6.01 -0.01
CA VAL A 178 27.96 6.95 -1.06
C VAL A 178 27.53 6.19 -2.32
N GLY A 179 28.26 5.15 -2.71
CA GLY A 179 27.87 4.29 -3.83
C GLY A 179 26.52 3.61 -3.59
N TYR A 180 26.28 3.13 -2.37
CA TYR A 180 25.00 2.54 -1.99
C TYR A 180 23.85 3.56 -2.00
N HIS A 181 24.08 4.75 -1.45
CA HIS A 181 23.11 5.85 -1.49
C HIS A 181 22.76 6.25 -2.93
N GLN A 182 23.76 6.36 -3.81
CA GLN A 182 23.54 6.67 -5.22
C GLN A 182 22.71 5.58 -5.92
N ALA A 183 22.97 4.31 -5.61
CA ALA A 183 22.19 3.19 -6.13
C ALA A 183 20.73 3.21 -5.64
N ILE A 184 20.49 3.57 -4.37
CA ILE A 184 19.13 3.76 -3.83
C ILE A 184 18.42 4.90 -4.58
N LEU A 185 19.09 6.03 -4.79
CA LEU A 185 18.51 7.18 -5.49
C LEU A 185 18.20 6.86 -6.96
N ASP A 186 19.06 6.10 -7.65
CA ASP A 186 18.83 5.67 -9.02
C ASP A 186 17.56 4.82 -9.12
N ILE A 187 17.44 3.82 -8.25
CA ILE A 187 16.22 2.99 -8.19
C ILE A 187 15.00 3.81 -7.77
N ALA A 188 15.13 4.70 -6.80
CA ALA A 188 14.04 5.56 -6.36
C ALA A 188 13.55 6.47 -7.49
N SER A 189 14.45 7.00 -8.32
CA SER A 189 14.10 7.81 -9.50
C SER A 189 13.41 6.97 -10.59
N GLU A 190 13.90 5.75 -10.84
CA GLU A 190 13.24 4.82 -11.76
C GLU A 190 11.84 4.45 -11.27
N MET A 191 11.69 4.18 -9.97
CA MET A 191 10.40 3.92 -9.33
C MET A 191 9.49 5.15 -9.43
N GLU A 192 9.95 6.31 -9.02
CA GLU A 192 9.18 7.56 -9.09
C GLU A 192 8.65 7.81 -10.50
N THR A 193 9.45 7.58 -11.53
CA THR A 193 8.99 7.75 -12.93
C THR A 193 7.84 6.80 -13.30
N VAL A 194 7.85 5.58 -12.77
CA VAL A 194 6.80 4.58 -13.00
C VAL A 194 5.56 4.84 -12.15
N PHE A 195 5.75 5.18 -10.88
CA PHE A 195 4.69 5.32 -9.89
C PHE A 195 4.08 6.72 -9.83
N SER A 196 4.79 7.78 -10.21
CA SER A 196 4.27 9.16 -10.20
C SER A 196 2.98 9.27 -11.03
N LYS A 197 2.97 8.65 -12.22
CA LYS A 197 1.76 8.56 -13.05
C LYS A 197 0.65 7.73 -12.40
N LEU A 198 1.00 6.62 -11.76
CA LEU A 198 0.05 5.74 -11.10
C LEU A 198 -0.59 6.41 -9.88
N LEU A 199 0.23 7.05 -9.05
CA LEU A 199 -0.17 7.86 -7.91
C LEU A 199 -1.06 9.03 -8.33
N LEU A 200 -0.70 9.73 -9.41
CA LEU A 200 -1.54 10.81 -9.93
C LEU A 200 -2.93 10.29 -10.33
N VAL A 201 -2.99 9.15 -11.03
CA VAL A 201 -4.27 8.55 -11.43
C VAL A 201 -5.07 8.09 -10.19
N ALA A 202 -4.44 7.42 -9.24
CA ALA A 202 -5.09 6.99 -7.99
C ALA A 202 -5.60 8.18 -7.17
N PHE A 203 -4.82 9.27 -7.10
CA PHE A 203 -5.21 10.48 -6.40
C PHE A 203 -6.39 11.19 -7.07
N LEU A 204 -6.38 11.30 -8.40
CA LEU A 204 -7.51 11.87 -9.13
C LEU A 204 -8.77 11.00 -8.99
N ASP A 205 -8.62 9.67 -9.04
CA ASP A 205 -9.72 8.73 -8.85
C ASP A 205 -10.34 8.88 -7.45
N THR A 206 -9.51 8.91 -6.40
CA THR A 206 -9.99 9.12 -5.02
C THR A 206 -10.67 10.47 -4.82
N ILE A 207 -10.18 11.55 -5.45
CA ILE A 207 -10.87 12.85 -5.42
C ILE A 207 -12.26 12.75 -6.03
N ILE A 208 -12.38 12.18 -7.23
CA ILE A 208 -13.67 12.03 -7.92
C ILE A 208 -14.62 11.19 -7.06
N MET A 209 -14.13 10.07 -6.52
CA MET A 209 -14.89 9.20 -5.63
C MET A 209 -15.37 9.91 -4.36
N ILE A 210 -14.51 10.70 -3.73
CA ILE A 210 -14.87 11.50 -2.54
C ILE A 210 -15.92 12.55 -2.90
N CYS A 211 -15.74 13.27 -4.01
CA CYS A 211 -16.71 14.27 -4.48
C CYS A 211 -18.10 13.68 -4.72
N VAL A 212 -18.16 12.54 -5.42
CA VAL A 212 -19.41 11.81 -5.68
C VAL A 212 -20.04 11.33 -4.37
N SER A 213 -19.23 10.79 -3.46
CA SER A 213 -19.69 10.30 -2.15
C SER A 213 -20.28 11.42 -1.30
N ILE A 214 -19.62 12.58 -1.23
CA ILE A 214 -20.13 13.77 -0.52
C ILE A 214 -21.43 14.27 -1.15
N TYR A 215 -21.52 14.28 -2.48
CA TYR A 215 -22.74 14.68 -3.19
C TYR A 215 -23.92 13.74 -2.88
N HIS A 216 -23.69 12.43 -2.88
CA HIS A 216 -24.70 11.44 -2.50
C HIS A 216 -25.12 11.58 -1.03
N ALA A 217 -24.16 11.73 -0.11
CA ALA A 217 -24.44 11.96 1.30
C ALA A 217 -25.28 13.22 1.52
N SER A 218 -24.96 14.30 0.81
CA SER A 218 -25.70 15.57 0.86
C SER A 218 -27.14 15.43 0.36
N LYS A 219 -27.38 14.62 -0.68
CA LYS A 219 -28.74 14.31 -1.15
C LYS A 219 -29.54 13.54 -0.10
N ILE A 220 -28.96 12.49 0.49
CA ILE A 220 -29.62 11.68 1.52
C ILE A 220 -30.00 12.54 2.73
N LEU A 221 -29.06 13.38 3.19
CA LEU A 221 -29.30 14.28 4.32
C LEU A 221 -30.41 15.29 4.03
N ARG A 222 -30.44 15.86 2.82
CA ARG A 222 -31.51 16.77 2.39
C ARG A 222 -32.87 16.09 2.36
N THR A 223 -32.96 14.88 1.81
CA THR A 223 -34.20 14.10 1.78
C THR A 223 -34.68 13.81 3.20
N SER A 224 -33.78 13.38 4.09
CA SER A 224 -34.12 13.10 5.50
C SER A 224 -34.61 14.35 6.24
N TYR A 225 -33.97 15.50 6.02
CA TYR A 225 -34.40 16.77 6.61
C TYR A 225 -35.78 17.20 6.10
N SER A 226 -36.03 17.06 4.80
CA SER A 226 -37.34 17.37 4.21
C SER A 226 -38.45 16.46 4.74
N ALA A 227 -38.18 15.17 4.91
CA ALA A 227 -39.13 14.21 5.48
C ALA A 227 -39.46 14.53 6.95
N PHE A 228 -38.44 14.88 7.74
CA PHE A 228 -38.63 15.31 9.13
C PHE A 228 -39.47 16.59 9.23
N MET A 229 -39.24 17.58 8.38
CA MET A 229 -40.01 18.83 8.35
C MET A 229 -41.47 18.61 7.97
N VAL A 230 -41.76 17.70 7.03
CA VAL A 230 -43.13 17.32 6.66
C VAL A 230 -43.85 16.64 7.82
N LEU A 231 -43.20 15.71 8.52
CA LEU A 231 -43.77 15.05 9.70
C LEU A 231 -44.06 16.04 10.83
N ARG A 232 -43.15 16.99 11.08
CA ARG A 232 -43.35 18.06 12.07
C ARG A 232 -44.57 18.93 11.72
N ASN A 233 -44.73 19.29 10.46
CA ASN A 233 -45.82 20.16 10.01
C ASN A 233 -47.18 19.44 10.06
N ASN A 234 -47.22 18.13 9.81
CA ASN A 234 -48.44 17.33 9.93
C ASN A 234 -48.88 17.15 11.39
N ASN A 235 -47.94 16.94 12.32
CA ASN A 235 -48.26 16.86 13.76
C ASN A 235 -48.73 18.21 14.34
N SER A 236 -48.29 19.34 13.78
CA SER A 236 -48.76 20.68 14.18
C SER A 236 -50.18 21.01 13.70
N LYS A 237 -50.71 20.29 12.70
CA LYS A 237 -52.06 20.50 12.17
C LYS A 237 -53.12 19.59 12.80
N SER A 238 -52.71 18.62 13.62
CA SER A 238 -53.61 17.71 14.34
C SER A 238 -53.84 18.10 15.81
N MET A 239 -53.28 19.21 16.27
CA MET A 239 -53.63 19.90 17.53
C MET A 239 -54.39 21.18 17.20
#